data_AF-N4X3D7-F1
#
_entry.id   AF-N4X3D7-F1
#
_cell.length_a   1.000
_cell.length_b   1.000
_cell.length_c   1.000
_cell.angle_alpha   90.00
_cell.angle_beta   90.00
_cell.angle_gamma   90.00
#
_symmetry.space_group_name_H-M   'P 1'
#
loop_
_entity.id
_entity.type
_entity.pdbx_description
1 polymer ?
#
loop_
_entity_poly.entity_id
_entity_poly.type
_entity_poly.pdbx_seq_one_letter_code
_entity_poly.pdbx_strand_id
1 'polypeptide(L)'
;MALLIFSTAPLTQHRQFGNMLVLASVYKSKLYPLLPSDTWLTKSTLSALFKRTINVIEDVAPNSPILRMDLEILRNVQRQQGLESLCV
;
A
#
# COMPACT_ATOMS: atom_id res chain seq x y z
N MET A 1 -30.71 2.14 -13.70
CA MET A 1 -29.70 3.13 -13.29
C MET A 1 -28.55 2.45 -12.57
N ALA A 2 -27.60 1.85 -13.30
CA ALA A 2 -26.48 1.13 -12.68
C ALA A 2 -25.22 1.12 -13.57
N LEU A 3 -25.02 2.15 -14.42
CA LEU A 3 -23.90 2.19 -15.37
C LEU A 3 -22.85 3.27 -15.06
N LEU A 4 -22.90 3.95 -13.90
CA LEU A 4 -21.96 5.04 -13.58
C LEU A 4 -21.11 4.81 -12.32
N ILE A 5 -21.18 3.65 -11.65
CA ILE A 5 -20.35 3.36 -10.46
C ILE A 5 -19.03 2.63 -10.81
N PHE A 6 -18.87 2.10 -12.04
CA PHE A 6 -17.77 1.18 -12.35
C PHE A 6 -16.41 1.78 -12.75
N SER A 7 -16.21 3.10 -12.85
CA SER A 7 -14.97 3.62 -13.48
C SER A 7 -13.91 4.18 -12.53
N THR A 8 -14.20 4.50 -11.26
CA THR A 8 -13.24 5.23 -10.41
C THR A 8 -12.62 4.41 -9.28
N ALA A 9 -13.31 3.42 -8.71
CA ALA A 9 -12.83 2.71 -7.52
C ALA A 9 -11.56 1.86 -7.75
N PRO A 10 -11.47 1.00 -8.79
CA PRO A 10 -10.28 0.20 -9.03
C PRO A 10 -9.07 1.07 -9.40
N LEU A 11 -9.28 2.14 -10.18
CA LEU A 11 -8.22 3.10 -10.52
C LEU A 11 -7.72 3.87 -9.30
N THR A 12 -8.63 4.22 -8.37
CA THR A 12 -8.27 4.89 -7.11
C THR A 12 -7.49 3.96 -6.20
N GLN A 13 -7.87 2.69 -6.12
CA GLN A 13 -7.16 1.66 -5.35
C GLN A 13 -5.79 1.34 -5.95
N HIS A 14 -5.68 1.27 -7.28
CA HIS A 14 -4.40 1.11 -7.98
C HIS A 14 -3.45 2.30 -7.74
N ARG A 15 -3.98 3.52 -7.61
CA ARG A 15 -3.16 4.69 -7.21
C ARG A 15 -2.70 4.59 -5.75
N GLN A 16 -3.56 4.09 -4.84
CA GLN A 16 -3.16 3.84 -3.45
C GLN A 16 -2.08 2.77 -3.34
N PHE A 17 -2.15 1.73 -4.18
CA PHE A 17 -1.08 0.75 -4.35
C PHE A 17 0.25 1.41 -4.74
N GLY A 18 0.26 2.24 -5.79
CA GLY A 18 1.45 2.94 -6.24
C GLY A 18 2.06 3.84 -5.15
N ASN A 19 1.22 4.55 -4.39
CA ASN A 19 1.69 5.39 -3.29
C ASN A 19 2.41 4.59 -2.20
N MET A 20 1.92 3.38 -1.87
CA MET A 20 2.58 2.53 -0.88
C MET A 20 3.95 2.03 -1.35
N LEU A 21 4.11 1.74 -2.64
CA LEU A 21 5.42 1.39 -3.21
C LEU A 21 6.40 2.55 -3.17
N VAL A 22 5.95 3.76 -3.48
CA VAL A 22 6.78 4.97 -3.39
C VAL A 22 7.21 5.22 -1.95
N LEU A 23 6.28 5.12 -0.99
CA LEU A 23 6.61 5.30 0.44
C LEU A 23 7.61 4.26 0.94
N ALA A 24 7.44 2.98 0.58
CA ALA A 24 8.41 1.94 0.91
C ALA A 24 9.80 2.20 0.28
N SER A 25 9.82 2.70 -0.96
CA SER A 25 11.05 3.03 -1.66
C SER A 25 11.77 4.23 -1.03
N VAL A 26 11.02 5.27 -0.66
CA VAL A 26 11.56 6.45 0.04
C VAL A 26 12.12 6.05 1.40
N TYR A 27 11.40 5.24 2.18
CA TYR A 27 11.84 4.78 3.50
C TYR A 27 13.18 4.01 3.45
N LYS A 28 13.40 3.19 2.43
CA LYS A 28 14.67 2.44 2.26
C LYS A 28 15.77 3.24 1.56
N SER A 29 15.42 4.33 0.90
CA SER A 29 16.36 5.12 0.10
C SER A 29 17.27 5.98 0.98
N LYS A 30 18.41 6.38 0.41
CA LYS A 30 19.29 7.44 0.94
C LYS A 30 18.59 8.80 1.06
N LEU A 31 17.38 8.93 0.53
CA LEU A 31 16.52 10.09 0.68
C LEU A 31 15.89 10.18 2.07
N TYR A 32 15.69 9.06 2.77
CA TYR A 32 15.03 9.06 4.08
C TYR A 32 15.70 9.99 5.11
N PRO A 33 17.05 10.00 5.27
CA PRO A 33 17.73 10.92 6.19
C PRO A 33 17.68 12.39 5.77
N LEU A 34 17.32 12.68 4.50
CA LEU A 34 17.17 14.04 3.99
C LEU A 34 15.77 14.61 4.24
N LEU A 35 14.84 13.78 4.71
CA LEU A 35 13.52 14.22 5.09
C LEU A 35 13.58 15.01 6.42
N PRO A 36 12.64 15.94 6.64
CA PRO A 36 12.54 16.64 7.91
C PRO A 36 12.49 15.68 9.10
N SER A 37 13.13 16.02 10.21
CA SER A 37 13.13 15.16 11.41
C SER A 37 11.73 14.94 11.99
N ASP A 38 10.76 15.79 11.65
CA ASP A 38 9.34 15.71 12.01
C ASP A 38 8.49 14.95 10.98
N THR A 39 9.04 13.92 10.34
CA THR A 39 8.24 13.10 9.41
C THR A 39 7.50 12.00 10.14
N TRP A 40 6.24 11.79 9.76
CA TRP A 40 5.46 10.64 10.24
C TRP A 40 5.81 9.33 9.53
N LEU A 41 6.85 9.31 8.69
CA LEU A 41 7.27 8.15 7.90
C LEU A 41 8.10 7.17 8.75
N THR A 42 7.54 6.70 9.85
CA THR A 42 8.17 5.69 10.69
C THR A 42 7.86 4.28 10.21
N LYS A 43 8.65 3.29 10.64
CA LYS A 43 8.36 1.87 10.39
C LYS A 43 6.94 1.47 10.85
N SER A 44 6.49 2.00 11.99
CA SER A 44 5.16 1.73 12.56
C SER A 44 4.06 2.30 11.66
N THR A 45 4.17 3.58 11.28
CA THR A 45 3.21 4.22 10.38
C THR A 45 3.16 3.51 9.03
N LEU A 46 4.32 3.16 8.46
CA LEU A 46 4.40 2.48 7.18
C LEU A 46 3.78 1.08 7.24
N SER A 47 4.04 0.31 8.30
CA SER A 47 3.43 -1.01 8.50
C SER A 47 1.90 -0.91 8.66
N ALA A 48 1.42 0.06 9.45
CA ALA A 48 -0.02 0.30 9.64
C ALA A 48 -0.72 0.71 8.32
N LEU A 49 -0.07 1.56 7.53
CA LEU A 49 -0.55 1.97 6.22
C LEU A 49 -0.60 0.79 5.23
N PHE A 50 0.46 -0.02 5.16
CA PHE A 50 0.47 -1.24 4.34
C PHE A 50 -0.65 -2.20 4.72
N LYS A 51 -0.83 -2.47 6.02
CA LYS A 51 -1.89 -3.34 6.52
C LYS A 51 -3.29 -2.82 6.14
N ARG A 52 -3.53 -1.52 6.31
CA ARG A 52 -4.80 -0.89 5.93
C ARG A 52 -5.06 -1.02 4.42
N THR A 53 -4.06 -0.72 3.60
CA THR A 53 -4.21 -0.78 2.13
C THR A 53 -4.41 -2.20 1.64
N ILE A 54 -3.71 -3.18 2.21
CA ILE A 54 -3.92 -4.60 1.89
C ILE A 54 -5.36 -5.01 2.21
N ASN A 55 -5.87 -4.69 3.41
CA ASN A 55 -7.24 -5.03 3.79
C ASN A 55 -8.28 -4.40 2.85
N VAL A 56 -8.10 -3.12 2.51
CA VAL A 56 -9.01 -2.42 1.59
C VAL A 56 -8.97 -3.04 0.19
N ILE A 57 -7.81 -3.42 -0.32
CA ILE A 57 -7.69 -4.05 -1.65
C ILE A 57 -8.22 -5.49 -1.61
N GLU A 58 -8.03 -6.22 -0.51
CA GLU A 58 -8.51 -7.61 -0.34
C GLU A 58 -10.02 -7.73 -0.47
N ASP A 59 -10.78 -6.79 0.10
CA ASP A 59 -12.24 -6.76 0.01
C ASP A 59 -12.75 -6.61 -1.44
N VAL A 60 -11.94 -6.06 -2.34
CA VAL A 60 -12.35 -5.69 -3.70
C VAL A 60 -11.61 -6.49 -4.79
N ALA A 61 -10.52 -7.16 -4.42
CA ALA A 61 -9.72 -8.02 -5.29
C ALA A 61 -10.50 -9.16 -5.96
N PRO A 62 -11.53 -9.79 -5.36
CA PRO A 62 -12.34 -10.80 -6.05
C PRO A 62 -13.03 -10.28 -7.32
N ASN A 63 -13.25 -8.96 -7.39
CA ASN A 63 -13.96 -8.31 -8.49
C ASN A 63 -13.03 -7.78 -9.59
N SER A 64 -11.70 -7.84 -9.40
CA SER A 64 -10.74 -7.31 -10.37
C SER A 64 -9.42 -8.10 -10.36
N PRO A 65 -9.07 -8.80 -11.46
CA PRO A 65 -7.79 -9.49 -11.59
C PRO A 65 -6.57 -8.60 -11.37
N ILE A 66 -6.67 -7.31 -11.71
CA ILE A 66 -5.59 -6.32 -11.56
C ILE A 66 -5.29 -6.07 -10.08
N LEU A 67 -6.35 -5.87 -9.27
CA LEU A 67 -6.21 -5.65 -7.83
C LEU A 67 -5.68 -6.89 -7.10
N ARG A 68 -5.95 -8.09 -7.63
CA ARG A 68 -5.38 -9.34 -7.11
C ARG A 68 -3.87 -9.38 -7.28
N MET A 69 -3.35 -8.90 -8.40
CA MET A 69 -1.91 -8.80 -8.66
C MET A 69 -1.27 -7.71 -7.79
N ASP A 70 -1.90 -6.55 -7.67
CA ASP A 70 -1.44 -5.46 -6.79
C ASP A 70 -1.32 -5.92 -5.32
N LEU A 71 -2.28 -6.72 -4.85
CA LEU A 71 -2.30 -7.28 -3.50
C LEU A 71 -1.15 -8.27 -3.27
N GLU A 72 -0.83 -9.11 -4.25
CA GLU A 72 0.30 -10.03 -4.18
C GLU A 72 1.65 -9.28 -4.13
N ILE A 73 1.78 -8.22 -4.94
CA ILE A 73 2.96 -7.35 -4.93
C ILE A 73 3.09 -6.65 -3.57
N LEU A 74 2.02 -6.09 -3.01
CA LEU A 74 2.06 -5.43 -1.69
C LEU A 74 2.47 -6.40 -0.58
N ARG A 75 1.93 -7.63 -0.59
CA ARG A 75 2.31 -8.67 0.39
C ARG A 75 3.79 -9.05 0.26
N ASN A 76 4.31 -9.14 -0.97
CA ASN A 76 5.72 -9.42 -1.20
C ASN A 76 6.62 -8.26 -0.74
N VAL A 77 6.23 -7.01 -1.03
CA VAL A 77 6.98 -5.82 -0.58
C VAL A 77 6.95 -5.70 0.94
N GLN A 78 5.81 -5.95 1.59
CA GLN A 78 5.70 -5.96 3.05
C GLN A 78 6.68 -6.96 3.68
N ARG A 79 6.78 -8.17 3.12
CA ARG A 79 7.74 -9.21 3.53
C ARG A 79 9.19 -8.76 3.33
N GLN A 80 9.53 -8.29 2.13
CA GLN A 80 10.90 -7.88 1.79
C GLN A 80 11.40 -6.70 2.63
N GLN A 81 10.50 -5.86 3.15
CA GLN A 81 10.84 -4.69 3.96
C GLN A 81 10.76 -4.98 5.47
N GLY A 82 10.42 -6.22 5.88
CA GLY A 82 10.25 -6.57 7.30
C GLY A 82 9.17 -5.72 7.98
N LEU A 83 8.12 -5.37 7.23
CA LEU A 83 6.95 -4.59 7.65
C LEU A 83 5.77 -5.47 8.02
N GLU A 84 5.95 -6.80 8.02
CA GLU A 84 5.01 -7.73 8.64
C GLU A 84 4.90 -7.34 10.11
N SER A 85 3.71 -6.96 10.53
CA SER A 85 3.46 -6.68 11.93
C SER A 85 3.73 -7.98 12.71
N LEU A 86 4.78 -8.01 13.53
CA LEU A 86 4.77 -8.89 14.70
C LEU A 86 3.50 -8.52 15.47
N CYS A 87 2.48 -9.37 15.42
CA CYS A 87 1.49 -9.40 16.48
C CYS A 87 2.26 -9.74 17.76
N VAL A 88 2.33 -8.77 18.68
CA VAL A 88 2.41 -9.03 20.11
C VAL A 88 1.04 -8.66 20.67
#